data_AF-A0A5E4J3K3-F1
#
_entry.id   AF-A0A5E4J3K3-F1
#
_cell.length_a   1.000
_cell.length_b   1.000
_cell.length_c   1.000
_cell.angle_alpha   90.00
_cell.angle_beta   90.00
_cell.angle_gamma   90.00
#
_symmetry.space_group_name_H-M   'P 1'
#
loop_
_entity.id
_entity.type
_entity.pdbx_description
1 polymer ?
#
loop_
_entity_poly.entity_id
_entity_poly.type
_entity_poly.pdbx_seq_one_letter_code
_entity_poly.pdbx_strand_id
1 'polypeptide(L)'
;MTEERTANEAYLEGRLIGLNQLITILKENIEEEESSPAATIKSIVEHISNEMDSIIAEMADIHGEKHPVISSATKKTNTINKEIAKQPEEQETLKKQVMSTDQILKNLIELQKAQQEGK
;
A
#
# COMPACT_ATOMS: atom_id res chain seq x y z
N MET A 1 14.89 -20.86 -13.91
CA MET A 1 13.69 -20.24 -13.33
C MET A 1 13.95 -19.50 -11.99
N THR A 2 15.19 -19.48 -11.47
CA THR A 2 15.53 -18.79 -10.21
C THR A 2 15.80 -17.30 -10.41
N GLU A 3 16.53 -16.91 -11.45
CA GLU A 3 16.93 -15.51 -11.68
C GLU A 3 15.74 -14.59 -11.99
N GLU A 4 14.77 -15.04 -12.78
CA GLU A 4 13.57 -14.27 -13.12
C GLU A 4 12.68 -14.01 -11.88
N ARG A 5 12.57 -14.99 -10.98
CA ARG A 5 11.87 -14.81 -9.71
C ARG A 5 12.60 -13.82 -8.80
N THR A 6 13.92 -13.89 -8.72
CA THR A 6 14.71 -12.95 -7.92
C THR A 6 14.64 -11.51 -8.46
N ALA A 7 14.62 -11.33 -9.78
CA ALA A 7 14.43 -10.01 -10.39
C ALA A 7 13.04 -9.42 -10.09
N ASN A 8 11.98 -10.24 -10.19
CA ASN A 8 10.61 -9.83 -9.85
C ASN A 8 10.46 -9.52 -8.35
N GLU A 9 11.08 -10.32 -7.48
CA GLU A 9 11.12 -10.08 -6.04
C GLU A 9 11.80 -8.73 -5.71
N ALA A 10 12.96 -8.44 -6.32
CA ALA A 10 13.66 -7.17 -6.13
C ALA A 10 12.87 -5.96 -6.69
N TYR A 11 12.15 -6.15 -7.80
CA TYR A 11 11.27 -5.14 -8.37
C TYR A 11 10.11 -4.80 -7.42
N LEU A 12 9.45 -5.82 -6.88
CA LEU A 12 8.39 -5.66 -5.88
C LEU A 12 8.90 -4.97 -4.61
N GLU A 13 10.12 -5.32 -4.17
CA GLU A 13 10.76 -4.67 -3.02
C GLU A 13 10.94 -3.17 -3.25
N GLY A 14 11.46 -2.79 -4.42
CA GLY A 14 11.64 -1.38 -4.79
C GLY A 14 10.31 -0.61 -4.79
N ARG A 15 9.24 -1.21 -5.31
CA ARG A 15 7.90 -0.61 -5.31
C ARG A 15 7.33 -0.44 -3.90
N LEU A 16 7.46 -1.47 -3.06
CA LEU A 16 7.04 -1.41 -1.66
C LEU A 16 7.79 -0.32 -0.88
N ILE A 17 9.10 -0.18 -1.08
CA ILE A 17 9.91 0.88 -0.47
C ILE A 17 9.48 2.26 -0.96
N GLY A 18 9.27 2.42 -2.28
CA GLY A 18 8.84 3.69 -2.87
C GLY A 18 7.47 4.14 -2.34
N LEU A 19 6.52 3.21 -2.24
CA LEU A 19 5.22 3.49 -1.62
C LEU A 19 5.36 3.87 -0.15
N ASN A 20 6.30 3.26 0.58
CA ASN A 20 6.51 3.56 1.99
C ASN A 20 7.00 5.00 2.18
N GLN A 21 7.94 5.42 1.33
CA GLN A 21 8.41 6.80 1.31
C GLN A 21 7.30 7.79 0.98
N LEU A 22 6.46 7.47 -0.03
CA LEU A 22 5.34 8.33 -0.41
C LEU A 22 4.31 8.47 0.72
N ILE A 23 3.98 7.37 1.42
CA ILE A 23 3.09 7.39 2.58
C ILE A 23 3.70 8.21 3.73
N THR A 24 4.99 8.06 4.01
CA THR A 24 5.67 8.86 5.04
C THR A 24 5.57 10.35 4.75
N ILE A 25 5.91 10.76 3.52
CA ILE A 25 5.78 12.16 3.09
C ILE A 25 4.34 12.63 3.24
N LEU A 26 3.37 11.82 2.83
CA LEU A 26 1.96 12.16 2.93
C LEU A 26 1.50 12.33 4.40
N LYS A 27 1.99 11.49 5.31
CA LYS A 27 1.71 11.61 6.76
C LYS A 27 2.27 12.91 7.32
N GLU A 28 3.53 13.23 7.00
CA GLU A 28 4.19 14.46 7.44
C GLU A 28 3.42 15.70 6.95
N ASN A 29 3.04 15.75 5.67
CA ASN A 29 2.29 16.88 5.10
C ASN A 29 0.89 17.06 5.72
N ILE A 30 0.22 15.95 6.05
CA ILE A 30 -1.11 15.96 6.66
C ILE A 30 -1.07 16.33 8.16
N GLU A 31 0.07 16.13 8.82
CA GLU A 31 0.32 16.49 10.22
C GLU A 31 0.83 17.93 10.37
N GLU A 32 1.61 18.44 9.41
CA GLU A 32 2.23 19.78 9.47
C GLU A 32 1.35 20.91 8.90
N GLU A 33 0.49 20.64 7.91
CA GLU A 33 -0.39 21.64 7.31
C GLU A 33 -1.89 21.33 7.48
N GLU A 34 -2.63 22.20 8.18
CA GLU A 34 -4.11 22.25 8.11
C GLU A 34 -4.62 22.68 6.71
N SER A 35 -3.74 23.18 5.83
CA SER A 35 -4.09 23.78 4.53
C SER A 35 -3.83 22.92 3.30
N SER A 36 -3.26 21.72 3.45
CA SER A 36 -3.01 20.84 2.30
C SER A 36 -4.33 20.55 1.57
N PRO A 37 -4.43 20.81 0.24
CA PRO A 37 -5.70 20.66 -0.46
C PRO A 37 -6.19 19.21 -0.37
N ALA A 38 -7.38 19.00 0.19
CA ALA A 38 -7.99 17.68 0.34
C ALA A 38 -8.04 16.90 -0.99
N ALA A 39 -8.18 17.60 -2.12
CA ALA A 39 -8.12 17.03 -3.46
C ALA A 39 -6.75 16.44 -3.81
N THR A 40 -5.65 17.11 -3.42
CA THR A 40 -4.28 16.62 -3.63
C THR A 40 -4.04 15.37 -2.79
N ILE A 41 -4.40 15.41 -1.50
CA ILE A 41 -4.27 14.26 -0.60
C ILE A 41 -5.07 13.07 -1.15
N LYS A 42 -6.32 13.29 -1.56
CA LYS A 42 -7.16 12.26 -2.17
C LYS A 42 -6.50 11.63 -3.40
N SER A 43 -5.97 12.45 -4.32
CA SER A 43 -5.31 11.95 -5.53
C SER A 43 -4.08 11.09 -5.20
N ILE A 44 -3.32 11.45 -4.16
CA ILE A 44 -2.16 10.67 -3.73
C ILE A 44 -2.62 9.35 -3.09
N VAL A 45 -3.62 9.39 -2.21
CA VAL A 45 -4.19 8.19 -1.57
C VAL A 45 -4.75 7.22 -2.63
N GLU A 46 -5.43 7.74 -3.64
CA GLU A 46 -5.94 6.95 -4.77
C GLU A 46 -4.79 6.31 -5.58
N HIS A 47 -3.74 7.08 -5.88
CA HIS A 47 -2.55 6.54 -6.54
C HIS A 47 -1.92 5.40 -5.73
N ILE A 48 -1.71 5.59 -4.43
CA ILE A 48 -1.12 4.57 -3.57
C ILE A 48 -2.01 3.32 -3.51
N SER A 49 -3.33 3.50 -3.41
CA SER A 49 -4.27 2.38 -3.31
C SER A 49 -4.27 1.53 -4.60
N ASN A 50 -4.26 2.18 -5.77
CA ASN A 50 -4.17 1.48 -7.05
C ASN A 50 -2.84 0.72 -7.20
N GLU A 51 -1.74 1.35 -6.80
CA GLU A 51 -0.42 0.71 -6.83
C GLU A 51 -0.36 -0.49 -5.87
N MET A 52 -0.98 -0.38 -4.69
CA MET A 52 -1.10 -1.48 -3.76
C MET A 52 -1.90 -2.65 -4.33
N ASP A 53 -2.99 -2.41 -5.06
CA ASP A 53 -3.76 -3.48 -5.70
C ASP A 53 -2.89 -4.26 -6.71
N SER A 54 -2.07 -3.56 -7.50
CA SER A 54 -1.12 -4.20 -8.42
C SER A 54 -0.10 -5.05 -7.68
N ILE A 55 0.51 -4.52 -6.61
CA ILE A 55 1.50 -5.24 -5.80
C ILE A 55 0.86 -6.47 -5.14
N ILE A 56 -0.34 -6.34 -4.59
CA ILE A 56 -1.05 -7.44 -3.94
C ILE A 56 -1.34 -8.56 -4.96
N ALA A 57 -1.74 -8.22 -6.19
CA ALA A 57 -1.96 -9.20 -7.25
C ALA A 57 -0.67 -9.96 -7.60
N GLU A 58 0.43 -9.24 -7.82
CA GLU A 58 1.74 -9.85 -8.12
C GLU A 58 2.28 -10.69 -6.94
N MET A 59 2.06 -10.25 -5.70
CA MET A 59 2.39 -11.05 -4.52
C MET A 59 1.46 -12.26 -4.36
N ALA A 60 0.21 -12.19 -4.81
CA ALA A 60 -0.69 -13.35 -4.84
C ALA A 60 -0.17 -14.45 -5.78
N ASP A 61 0.41 -14.07 -6.91
CA ASP A 61 1.01 -15.01 -7.87
C ASP A 61 2.25 -15.73 -7.29
N ILE A 62 3.00 -15.06 -6.40
CA ILE A 62 4.21 -15.59 -5.78
C ILE A 62 3.90 -16.41 -4.52
N HIS A 63 3.05 -15.89 -3.63
CA HIS A 63 2.79 -16.43 -2.28
C HIS A 63 1.47 -17.21 -2.17
N GLY A 64 0.61 -17.09 -3.18
CA GLY A 64 -0.74 -17.66 -3.20
C GLY A 64 -1.79 -16.71 -2.63
N GLU A 65 -2.92 -16.60 -3.34
CA GLU A 65 -4.07 -15.76 -2.97
C GLU A 65 -4.64 -16.04 -1.57
N LYS A 66 -4.50 -17.28 -1.08
CA LYS A 66 -5.01 -17.71 0.23
C LYS A 66 -4.09 -17.34 1.40
N HIS A 67 -2.92 -16.76 1.11
CA HIS A 67 -2.01 -16.33 2.17
C HIS A 67 -2.71 -15.29 3.07
N PRO A 68 -2.70 -15.44 4.41
CA PRO A 68 -3.46 -14.57 5.31
C PRO A 68 -3.17 -13.07 5.13
N VAL A 69 -1.91 -12.73 4.87
CA VAL A 69 -1.49 -11.35 4.60
C VAL A 69 -2.06 -10.83 3.28
N ILE A 70 -2.05 -11.63 2.21
CA ILE A 70 -2.60 -11.26 0.89
C ILE A 70 -4.12 -11.07 1.01
N SER A 71 -4.82 -12.05 1.58
CA SER A 71 -6.27 -11.97 1.78
C SER A 71 -6.68 -10.77 2.64
N SER A 72 -5.91 -10.47 3.68
CA SER A 72 -6.14 -9.29 4.54
C SER A 72 -5.88 -7.99 3.79
N ALA A 73 -4.76 -7.89 3.07
CA ALA A 73 -4.40 -6.74 2.26
C ALA A 73 -5.46 -6.45 1.20
N THR A 74 -5.85 -7.46 0.41
CA THR A 74 -6.93 -7.34 -0.59
C THR A 74 -8.22 -6.80 0.01
N LYS A 75 -8.65 -7.31 1.18
CA LYS A 75 -9.87 -6.82 1.84
C LYS A 75 -9.74 -5.35 2.26
N LYS A 76 -8.60 -4.97 2.82
CA LYS A 76 -8.39 -3.59 3.30
C LYS A 76 -8.25 -2.60 2.15
N THR A 77 -7.51 -2.92 1.09
CA THR A 77 -7.39 -2.04 -0.09
C THR A 77 -8.74 -1.85 -0.77
N ASN A 78 -9.56 -2.92 -0.88
CA ASN A 78 -10.93 -2.81 -1.37
C ASN A 78 -11.82 -1.90 -0.52
N THR A 79 -11.66 -1.91 0.79
CA THR A 79 -12.37 -1.00 1.69
C THR A 79 -11.93 0.44 1.46
N ILE A 80 -10.62 0.69 1.39
CA ILE A 80 -10.04 2.01 1.11
C ILE A 80 -10.55 2.56 -0.23
N ASN A 81 -10.48 1.77 -1.31
CA ASN A 81 -10.98 2.16 -2.64
C ASN A 81 -12.46 2.54 -2.60
N LYS A 82 -13.29 1.75 -1.88
CA LYS A 82 -14.72 2.07 -1.71
C LYS A 82 -14.93 3.35 -0.93
N GLU A 83 -14.09 3.65 0.05
CA GLU A 83 -14.17 4.88 0.85
C GLU A 83 -13.71 6.11 0.06
N ILE A 84 -12.63 5.99 -0.72
CA ILE A 84 -12.15 7.04 -1.64
C ILE A 84 -13.24 7.38 -2.68
N ALA A 85 -13.92 6.35 -3.20
CA ALA A 85 -14.99 6.51 -4.18
C ALA A 85 -16.27 7.14 -3.59
N LYS A 86 -16.51 6.98 -2.28
CA LYS A 86 -17.73 7.44 -1.62
C LYS A 86 -17.69 8.90 -1.14
N GLN A 87 -16.52 9.55 -1.13
CA GLN A 87 -16.25 10.85 -0.52
C GLN A 87 -16.59 10.92 0.98
N PRO A 88 -15.65 11.50 1.77
CA PRO A 88 -15.78 12.91 2.08
C PRO A 88 -14.47 13.68 1.85
N GLU A 89 -14.59 14.98 1.61
CA GLU A 89 -13.45 15.94 1.56
C GLU A 89 -12.89 16.22 2.97
N GLU A 90 -13.34 15.48 3.98
CA GLU A 90 -12.92 15.65 5.36
C GLU A 90 -11.51 15.10 5.56
N GLN A 91 -10.60 15.98 5.96
CA GLN A 91 -9.20 15.70 6.25
C GLN A 91 -9.01 14.53 7.23
N GLU A 92 -9.94 14.34 8.18
CA GLU A 92 -9.87 13.22 9.13
C GLU A 92 -10.10 11.85 8.47
N THR A 93 -10.96 11.77 7.46
CA THR A 93 -11.17 10.52 6.72
C THR A 93 -9.95 10.19 5.88
N LEU A 94 -9.34 11.21 5.24
CA LEU A 94 -8.09 11.06 4.50
C LEU A 94 -6.95 10.60 5.42
N LYS A 95 -6.83 11.16 6.63
CA LYS A 95 -5.88 10.70 7.68
C LYS A 95 -6.03 9.21 7.97
N LYS A 96 -7.25 8.74 8.22
CA LYS A 96 -7.53 7.32 8.50
C LYS A 96 -7.17 6.41 7.32
N GLN A 97 -7.43 6.85 6.10
CA GLN A 97 -7.05 6.11 4.90
C GLN A 97 -5.53 5.98 4.80
N VAL A 98 -4.77 7.07 4.97
CA VAL A 98 -3.30 7.05 4.95
C VAL A 98 -2.72 6.11 6.00
N MET A 99 -3.25 6.13 7.23
CA MET A 99 -2.81 5.20 8.28
C MET A 99 -3.12 3.74 7.95
N SER A 100 -4.27 3.46 7.34
CA SER A 100 -4.64 2.11 6.92
C SER A 100 -3.71 1.61 5.80
N THR A 101 -3.37 2.47 4.86
CA THR A 101 -2.42 2.21 3.78
C THR A 101 -1.01 1.91 4.32
N ASP A 102 -0.51 2.71 5.28
CA ASP A 102 0.76 2.46 5.99
C ASP A 102 0.79 1.04 6.62
N GLN A 103 -0.29 0.64 7.27
CA GLN A 103 -0.38 -0.68 7.89
C GLN A 103 -0.38 -1.83 6.87
N ILE A 104 -1.09 -1.68 5.74
CA ILE A 104 -1.08 -2.70 4.69
C ILE A 104 0.32 -2.87 4.15
N LEU A 105 1.00 -1.76 3.87
CA LEU A 105 2.33 -1.76 3.30
C LEU A 105 3.36 -2.44 4.21
N LYS A 106 3.34 -2.13 5.52
CA LYS A 106 4.19 -2.81 6.51
C LYS A 106 4.01 -4.32 6.48
N ASN A 107 2.77 -4.79 6.43
CA ASN A 107 2.47 -6.22 6.38
C ASN A 107 2.99 -6.88 5.08
N LEU A 108 2.93 -6.18 3.94
CA LEU A 108 3.46 -6.68 2.66
C LEU A 108 4.99 -6.74 2.67
N ILE A 109 5.66 -5.73 3.23
CA ILE A 109 7.12 -5.73 3.42
C ILE A 109 7.55 -6.89 4.32
N GLU A 110 6.85 -7.14 5.42
CA GLU A 110 7.13 -8.26 6.32
C GLU A 110 6.97 -9.62 5.64
N LEU A 111 5.89 -9.79 4.85
CA LEU A 111 5.67 -11.01 4.07
C LEU A 111 6.82 -11.28 3.10
N GLN A 112 7.30 -10.23 2.42
CA GLN A 112 8.41 -10.33 1.49
C GLN A 112 9.72 -10.71 2.22
N LYS A 113 10.02 -10.07 3.35
CA LYS A 113 11.20 -10.37 4.16
C LYS A 113 11.19 -11.80 4.70
N ALA A 114 10.05 -12.26 5.21
CA ALA A 114 9.92 -13.63 5.74
C ALA A 114 10.20 -14.70 4.67
N GLN A 115 9.93 -14.40 3.40
CA GLN A 115 10.24 -15.29 2.28
C GLN A 115 11.73 -15.29 1.93
N GLN A 116 12.43 -14.15 2.08
CA GLN A 116 13.87 -14.07 1.85
C GLN A 116 14.68 -14.75 2.97
N GLU A 117 14.22 -14.65 4.23
CA GLU A 117 14.87 -15.29 5.40
C GLU A 117 14.63 -16.81 5.48
N GLY A 118 13.61 -17.32 4.78
CA GLY A 118 13.30 -18.76 4.71
C GLY A 118 13.93 -19.51 3.52
N LYS A 119 14.79 -18.85 2.71
CA LYS A 119 15.52 -19.43 1.58
C LYS A 119 16.95 -19.82 1.95
#